data_AF-A0A445MTU2-F1
#
_entry.id   AF-A0A445MTU2-F1
#
_cell.length_a   1.000
_cell.length_b   1.000
_cell.length_c   1.000
_cell.angle_alpha   90.00
_cell.angle_beta   90.00
_cell.angle_gamma   90.00
#
_symmetry.space_group_name_H-M   'P 1'
#
loop_
_entity.id
_entity.type
_entity.pdbx_description
1 polymer ?
#
loop_
_entity_poly.entity_id
_entity_poly.type
_entity_poly.pdbx_seq_one_letter_code
_entity_poly.pdbx_strand_id
1 'polypeptide(L)'
;MVGLISYGAYIPRWRMDLGLVGARGERSITGPDEDSVTMAVSAVLQCLKGVDRSKVDGLFFASTSSPYTEKQMSSLIAKAADLREDIMTADFGSSTKGATTALRLASDAVKAGSAKQIIVVASDCRMGEPGSEHERNGGAGAGAVLIGADDVAVSIESSLSVANEIFDIWQRKKDTYLNSWESRFDLTFGYTKSMGEAIGALMKREGIAAKDVNKGVFYCPDARTTIGMAQGLGFDPMKQIQDGYMGTIGNTGAASPLLLLAATLDEAKAGDNILLAGYGNGSDVIRMKVNKPIEAKGRVSVKGQIQSKLNIPDYFTYLKWNRLVDLKDAKMPYVLTYASAPPTYRERERLYAFHGTKCKKCGAIEFPPQRVCAKCRAKDEFESVTLSDKQGKVFTCMQDPLTSQMEGLINLDGGGRVYCNMSDCTMKTVQIDTIVEMSFRKIVLVPWDTMISYTWKAVPLRANG
;
A
#
# COMPACT_ATOMS: atom_id res chain seq x y z
N MET A 1 -7.41 11.82 -23.96
CA MET A 1 -6.12 11.61 -23.27
C MET A 1 -6.42 10.76 -22.05
N VAL A 2 -5.65 9.72 -21.75
CA VAL A 2 -5.85 8.87 -20.56
C VAL A 2 -4.57 8.82 -19.77
N GLY A 3 -4.66 8.90 -18.45
CA GLY A 3 -3.49 8.90 -17.60
C GLY A 3 -3.84 9.11 -16.13
N LEU A 4 -2.84 9.48 -15.34
CA LEU A 4 -2.93 9.60 -13.90
C LEU A 4 -3.52 10.95 -13.51
N ILE A 5 -4.48 10.92 -12.59
CA ILE A 5 -5.13 12.08 -11.96
C ILE A 5 -4.54 12.32 -10.57
N SER A 6 -4.33 11.23 -9.82
CA SER A 6 -3.82 11.26 -8.45
C SER A 6 -2.93 10.04 -8.16
N TYR A 7 -2.18 10.10 -7.07
CA TYR A 7 -1.38 8.98 -6.58
C TYR A 7 -1.32 8.94 -5.05
N GLY A 8 -0.92 7.81 -4.50
CA GLY A 8 -0.68 7.62 -3.08
C GLY A 8 0.38 6.57 -2.85
N ALA A 9 1.01 6.62 -1.67
CA ALA A 9 2.00 5.66 -1.24
C ALA A 9 1.86 5.41 0.25
N TYR A 10 2.23 4.20 0.67
CA TYR A 10 2.35 3.85 2.07
C TYR A 10 3.60 2.99 2.28
N ILE A 11 4.44 3.41 3.23
CA ILE A 11 5.54 2.62 3.74
C ILE A 11 5.27 2.41 5.23
N PRO A 12 5.24 1.17 5.75
CA PRO A 12 5.14 0.89 7.18
C PRO A 12 6.08 1.77 8.00
N ARG A 13 5.74 2.09 9.24
CA ARG A 13 6.66 2.84 10.12
C ARG A 13 7.83 1.96 10.57
N TRP A 14 7.60 0.66 10.72
CA TRP A 14 8.58 -0.25 11.28
C TRP A 14 9.74 -0.55 10.32
N ARG A 15 10.95 -0.58 10.87
CA ARG A 15 12.20 -0.90 10.19
C ARG A 15 12.93 -2.01 10.92
N MET A 16 13.58 -2.86 10.14
CA MET A 16 14.60 -3.79 10.61
C MET A 16 15.96 -3.26 10.16
N ASP A 17 16.84 -3.01 11.13
CA ASP A 17 18.25 -2.74 10.85
C ASP A 17 18.88 -4.02 10.27
N LEU A 18 19.51 -3.91 9.11
CA LEU A 18 20.15 -5.04 8.43
C LEU A 18 21.42 -5.50 9.16
N GLY A 19 21.97 -4.69 10.07
CA GLY A 19 23.05 -5.10 10.98
C GLY A 19 22.67 -6.29 11.85
N LEU A 20 21.38 -6.47 12.15
CA LEU A 20 20.84 -7.63 12.88
C LEU A 20 21.01 -8.95 12.11
N VAL A 21 21.21 -8.88 10.79
CA VAL A 21 21.41 -10.03 9.89
C VAL A 21 22.76 -9.94 9.13
N GLY A 22 23.72 -9.18 9.66
CA GLY A 22 25.08 -9.10 9.12
C GLY A 22 25.24 -8.28 7.84
N ALA A 23 24.32 -7.37 7.54
CA ALA A 23 24.37 -6.48 6.38
C ALA A 23 24.29 -4.99 6.79
N ARG A 24 24.38 -4.08 5.80
CA ARG A 24 24.33 -2.63 6.03
C ARG A 24 23.02 -2.03 5.54
N GLY A 25 22.53 -1.03 6.26
CA GLY A 25 21.29 -0.31 5.93
C GLY A 25 20.11 -0.83 6.75
N GLU A 26 18.91 -0.51 6.30
CA GLU A 26 17.66 -0.95 6.93
C GLU A 26 16.66 -1.38 5.86
N ARG A 27 15.59 -2.06 6.28
CA ARG A 27 14.45 -2.33 5.41
C ARG A 27 13.13 -2.10 6.12
N SER A 28 12.11 -1.80 5.35
CA SER A 28 10.73 -1.70 5.82
C SER A 28 10.18 -3.10 6.15
N ILE A 29 9.47 -3.20 7.26
CA ILE A 29 8.75 -4.40 7.67
C ILE A 29 7.35 -4.01 8.13
N THR A 30 6.40 -4.94 8.04
CA THR A 30 5.07 -4.76 8.62
C THR A 30 5.12 -4.83 10.15
N GLY A 31 4.31 -3.99 10.80
CA GLY A 31 3.91 -4.23 12.19
C GLY A 31 3.08 -5.52 12.34
N PRO A 32 2.84 -5.97 13.58
CA PRO A 32 2.12 -7.23 13.83
C PRO A 32 0.65 -7.20 13.34
N ASP A 33 0.08 -6.01 13.19
CA ASP A 33 -1.27 -5.74 12.72
C ASP A 33 -1.32 -5.14 11.30
N GLU A 34 -0.24 -5.28 10.54
CA GLU A 34 -0.16 -4.93 9.13
C GLU A 34 -0.08 -6.17 8.23
N ASP A 35 -0.49 -5.98 6.97
CA ASP A 35 -0.39 -6.89 5.83
C ASP A 35 -0.57 -6.09 4.52
N SER A 36 -0.52 -6.77 3.37
CA SER A 36 -0.69 -6.14 2.05
C SER A 36 -2.02 -5.39 1.88
N VAL A 37 -3.10 -5.84 2.54
CA VAL A 37 -4.42 -5.20 2.43
C VAL A 37 -4.47 -3.90 3.22
N THR A 38 -3.98 -3.91 4.46
CA THR A 38 -3.91 -2.70 5.32
C THR A 38 -3.06 -1.60 4.71
N MET A 39 -1.92 -1.97 4.12
CA MET A 39 -1.05 -1.04 3.41
C MET A 39 -1.69 -0.51 2.12
N ALA A 40 -2.36 -1.38 1.35
CA ALA A 40 -3.11 -0.98 0.17
C ALA A 40 -4.21 0.05 0.49
N VAL A 41 -5.02 -0.19 1.54
CA VAL A 41 -6.03 0.77 2.01
C VAL A 41 -5.38 2.12 2.33
N SER A 42 -4.26 2.12 3.06
CA SER A 42 -3.56 3.36 3.40
C SER A 42 -3.08 4.13 2.16
N ALA A 43 -2.51 3.44 1.15
CA ALA A 43 -2.10 4.07 -0.10
C ALA A 43 -3.30 4.59 -0.92
N VAL A 44 -4.43 3.87 -0.95
CA VAL A 44 -5.66 4.29 -1.62
C VAL A 44 -6.24 5.55 -0.96
N LEU A 45 -6.28 5.63 0.36
CA LEU A 45 -6.76 6.82 1.08
C LEU A 45 -5.88 8.04 0.79
N GLN A 46 -4.55 7.87 0.69
CA GLN A 46 -3.67 8.95 0.24
C GLN A 46 -3.98 9.35 -1.20
N CYS A 47 -4.22 8.39 -2.10
CA CYS A 47 -4.59 8.64 -3.50
C CYS A 47 -5.92 9.40 -3.65
N LEU A 48 -6.88 9.15 -2.75
CA LEU A 48 -8.20 9.77 -2.76
C LEU A 48 -8.24 11.18 -2.15
N LYS A 49 -7.14 11.71 -1.61
CA LYS A 49 -7.12 13.06 -1.03
C LYS A 49 -7.44 14.12 -2.09
N GLY A 50 -8.59 14.80 -1.91
CA GLY A 50 -9.09 15.80 -2.84
C GLY A 50 -9.71 15.23 -4.11
N VAL A 51 -10.06 13.94 -4.12
CA VAL A 51 -10.79 13.24 -5.19
C VAL A 51 -12.23 12.99 -4.72
N ASP A 52 -13.18 13.17 -5.63
CA ASP A 52 -14.57 12.77 -5.41
C ASP A 52 -14.72 11.24 -5.59
N ARG A 53 -14.88 10.53 -4.47
CA ARG A 53 -14.98 9.06 -4.44
C ARG A 53 -16.15 8.51 -5.26
N SER A 54 -17.21 9.31 -5.45
CA SER A 54 -18.40 8.88 -6.22
C SER A 54 -18.12 8.69 -7.72
N LYS A 55 -17.02 9.27 -8.22
CA LYS A 55 -16.60 9.16 -9.63
C LYS A 55 -15.73 7.94 -9.92
N VAL A 56 -15.28 7.23 -8.89
CA VAL A 56 -14.45 6.03 -9.05
C VAL A 56 -15.34 4.87 -9.46
N ASP A 57 -15.02 4.26 -10.61
CA ASP A 57 -15.77 3.16 -11.22
C ASP A 57 -15.04 1.81 -11.09
N GLY A 58 -13.84 1.79 -10.54
CA GLY A 58 -13.12 0.54 -10.32
C GLY A 58 -11.93 0.61 -9.36
N LEU A 59 -11.56 -0.55 -8.81
CA LEU A 59 -10.37 -0.75 -7.99
C LEU A 59 -9.69 -2.08 -8.34
N PHE A 60 -8.45 -1.98 -8.82
CA PHE A 60 -7.59 -3.12 -9.11
C PHE A 60 -6.50 -3.23 -8.05
N PHE A 61 -6.38 -4.41 -7.44
CA PHE A 61 -5.38 -4.69 -6.41
C PHE A 61 -4.35 -5.69 -6.91
N ALA A 62 -3.06 -5.35 -6.86
CA ALA A 62 -1.97 -6.26 -7.22
C ALA A 62 -1.12 -6.65 -6.01
N SER A 63 -0.94 -7.95 -5.78
CA SER A 63 -0.14 -8.48 -4.68
C SER A 63 0.28 -9.93 -4.92
N THR A 64 1.50 -10.27 -4.54
CA THR A 64 1.97 -11.66 -4.40
C THR A 64 1.91 -12.17 -2.95
N SER A 65 1.61 -11.30 -1.98
CA SER A 65 1.46 -11.64 -0.57
C SER A 65 0.03 -11.32 -0.06
N SER A 66 -0.99 -11.63 -0.86
CA SER A 66 -2.39 -11.50 -0.43
C SER A 66 -2.68 -12.46 0.73
N PRO A 67 -3.41 -12.04 1.76
CA PRO A 67 -3.76 -12.89 2.90
C PRO A 67 -4.71 -14.04 2.53
N TYR A 68 -5.42 -13.94 1.41
CA TYR A 68 -6.31 -14.98 0.91
C TYR A 68 -5.97 -15.37 -0.53
N THR A 69 -6.12 -16.66 -0.84
CA THR A 69 -6.01 -17.19 -2.20
C THR A 69 -7.28 -17.00 -3.03
N GLU A 70 -8.46 -17.07 -2.40
CA GLU A 70 -9.76 -17.06 -3.12
C GLU A 70 -10.62 -15.83 -2.80
N LYS A 71 -10.64 -15.38 -1.54
CA LYS A 71 -11.41 -14.19 -1.17
C LYS A 71 -10.80 -12.96 -1.86
N GLN A 72 -11.60 -12.28 -2.69
CA GLN A 72 -11.18 -11.07 -3.38
C GLN A 72 -10.92 -9.92 -2.39
N MET A 73 -9.69 -9.42 -2.35
CA MET A 73 -9.25 -8.36 -1.45
C MET A 73 -9.54 -6.96 -2.01
N SER A 74 -9.57 -6.75 -3.33
CA SER A 74 -9.98 -5.46 -3.92
C SER A 74 -11.37 -5.03 -3.46
N SER A 75 -12.32 -5.96 -3.28
CA SER A 75 -13.65 -5.67 -2.73
C SER A 75 -13.62 -5.11 -1.30
N LEU A 76 -12.72 -5.66 -0.46
CA LEU A 76 -12.53 -5.18 0.92
C LEU A 76 -11.83 -3.83 0.93
N ILE A 77 -10.80 -3.64 0.09
CA ILE A 77 -10.07 -2.37 -0.03
C ILE A 77 -11.02 -1.27 -0.50
N ALA A 78 -11.86 -1.54 -1.51
CA ALA A 78 -12.88 -0.60 -1.99
C ALA A 78 -13.86 -0.22 -0.88
N LYS A 79 -14.31 -1.20 -0.08
CA LYS A 79 -15.20 -0.93 1.05
C LYS A 79 -14.53 -0.09 2.14
N ALA A 80 -13.28 -0.40 2.47
CA ALA A 80 -12.51 0.36 3.46
C ALA A 80 -12.18 1.78 2.99
N ALA A 81 -11.98 1.97 1.69
CA ALA A 81 -11.83 3.29 1.06
C ALA A 81 -13.16 4.03 0.87
N ASP A 82 -14.28 3.43 1.28
CA ASP A 82 -15.63 3.97 1.14
C ASP A 82 -15.96 4.36 -0.32
N LEU A 83 -15.71 3.43 -1.23
CA LEU A 83 -16.17 3.52 -2.62
C LEU A 83 -17.58 2.96 -2.74
N ARG A 84 -18.27 3.37 -3.82
CA ARG A 84 -19.60 2.85 -4.19
C ARG A 84 -19.55 1.34 -4.45
N GLU A 85 -20.67 0.65 -4.24
CA GLU A 85 -20.75 -0.81 -4.38
C GLU A 85 -20.77 -1.27 -5.85
N ASP A 86 -21.24 -0.41 -6.75
CA ASP A 86 -21.35 -0.66 -8.19
C ASP A 86 -20.10 -0.22 -8.96
N ILE A 87 -18.94 -0.76 -8.56
CA ILE A 87 -17.65 -0.60 -9.24
C ILE A 87 -17.06 -1.93 -9.71
N MET A 88 -16.15 -1.88 -10.66
CA MET A 88 -15.35 -3.02 -11.09
C MET A 88 -14.21 -3.31 -10.11
N THR A 89 -14.15 -4.50 -9.52
CA THR A 89 -13.04 -4.94 -8.66
C THR A 89 -12.27 -6.12 -9.27
N ALA A 90 -10.94 -6.10 -9.19
CA ALA A 90 -10.10 -7.20 -9.66
C ALA A 90 -8.82 -7.35 -8.83
N ASP A 91 -8.39 -8.60 -8.62
CA ASP A 91 -7.14 -8.93 -7.95
C ASP A 91 -6.14 -9.51 -8.96
N PHE A 92 -4.92 -8.98 -8.97
CA PHE A 92 -3.80 -9.37 -9.82
C PHE A 92 -2.74 -10.05 -8.96
N GLY A 93 -2.76 -11.37 -8.96
CA GLY A 93 -1.82 -12.21 -8.20
C GLY A 93 -0.68 -12.81 -9.02
N SER A 94 0.18 -13.56 -8.34
CA SER A 94 1.16 -14.50 -8.93
C SER A 94 2.32 -13.91 -9.73
N SER A 95 2.40 -12.60 -9.92
CA SER A 95 3.58 -11.95 -10.52
C SER A 95 3.77 -10.54 -9.98
N THR A 96 5.03 -10.16 -9.76
CA THR A 96 5.41 -8.81 -9.32
C THR A 96 5.18 -7.73 -10.40
N LYS A 97 5.01 -8.11 -11.68
CA LYS A 97 4.56 -7.14 -12.71
C LYS A 97 3.04 -6.93 -12.71
N GLY A 98 2.30 -7.59 -11.81
CA GLY A 98 0.84 -7.47 -11.70
C GLY A 98 0.37 -6.02 -11.60
N ALA A 99 1.13 -5.15 -10.93
CA ALA A 99 0.82 -3.73 -10.80
C ALA A 99 0.87 -2.97 -12.14
N THR A 100 1.91 -3.20 -12.95
CA THR A 100 2.03 -2.57 -14.27
C THR A 100 1.05 -3.17 -15.28
N THR A 101 0.76 -4.46 -15.17
CA THR A 101 -0.31 -5.11 -15.95
C THR A 101 -1.67 -4.50 -15.61
N ALA A 102 -2.00 -4.33 -14.32
CA ALA A 102 -3.25 -3.71 -13.87
C ALA A 102 -3.37 -2.25 -14.34
N LEU A 103 -2.27 -1.48 -14.27
CA LEU A 103 -2.19 -0.10 -14.78
C LEU A 103 -2.50 -0.01 -16.28
N ARG A 104 -1.97 -0.94 -17.08
CA ARG A 104 -2.28 -1.01 -18.52
C ARG A 104 -3.75 -1.33 -18.76
N LEU A 105 -4.28 -2.36 -18.11
CA LEU A 105 -5.67 -2.77 -18.28
C LEU A 105 -6.66 -1.70 -17.82
N ALA A 106 -6.34 -0.98 -16.74
CA ALA A 106 -7.16 0.12 -16.27
C ALA A 106 -7.11 1.32 -17.24
N SER A 107 -5.94 1.63 -17.80
CA SER A 107 -5.83 2.60 -18.91
C SER A 107 -6.68 2.18 -20.11
N ASP A 108 -6.64 0.91 -20.51
CA ASP A 108 -7.39 0.41 -21.66
C ASP A 108 -8.91 0.42 -21.40
N ALA A 109 -9.34 0.06 -20.19
CA ALA A 109 -10.74 0.14 -19.77
C ALA A 109 -11.28 1.58 -19.81
N VAL A 110 -10.48 2.56 -19.36
CA VAL A 110 -10.82 3.98 -19.43
C VAL A 110 -10.85 4.47 -20.88
N LYS A 111 -9.86 4.10 -21.70
CA LYS A 111 -9.83 4.42 -23.14
C LYS A 111 -11.03 3.86 -23.89
N ALA A 112 -11.46 2.65 -23.54
CA ALA A 112 -12.62 1.99 -24.14
C ALA A 112 -13.96 2.55 -23.65
N GLY A 113 -13.97 3.33 -22.56
CA GLY A 113 -15.19 3.90 -21.98
C GLY A 113 -15.97 2.95 -21.06
N SER A 114 -15.41 1.78 -20.72
CA SER A 114 -16.02 0.83 -19.77
C SER A 114 -15.99 1.33 -18.33
N ALA A 115 -15.11 2.29 -18.03
CA ALA A 115 -15.01 2.98 -16.74
C ALA A 115 -14.50 4.41 -16.99
N LYS A 116 -14.85 5.38 -16.14
CA LYS A 116 -14.30 6.74 -16.23
C LYS A 116 -13.05 6.90 -15.39
N GLN A 117 -13.05 6.33 -14.18
CA GLN A 117 -11.91 6.36 -13.27
C GLN A 117 -11.68 5.01 -12.59
N ILE A 118 -10.44 4.54 -12.58
CA ILE A 118 -10.05 3.30 -11.92
C ILE A 118 -8.84 3.56 -11.03
N ILE A 119 -8.91 3.08 -9.78
CA ILE A 119 -7.77 3.03 -8.88
C ILE A 119 -6.99 1.74 -9.15
N VAL A 120 -5.68 1.86 -9.34
CA VAL A 120 -4.77 0.72 -9.33
C VAL A 120 -3.88 0.85 -8.11
N VAL A 121 -3.96 -0.14 -7.22
CA VAL A 121 -3.14 -0.22 -6.01
C VAL A 121 -2.35 -1.52 -6.02
N ALA A 122 -1.09 -1.44 -5.61
CA ALA A 122 -0.25 -2.61 -5.42
C ALA A 122 0.38 -2.56 -4.03
N SER A 123 0.42 -3.70 -3.36
CA SER A 123 1.01 -3.82 -2.03
C SER A 123 1.56 -5.21 -1.79
N ASP A 124 2.74 -5.31 -1.19
CA ASP A 124 3.36 -6.59 -0.84
C ASP A 124 4.18 -6.48 0.44
N CYS A 125 4.33 -7.63 1.10
CA CYS A 125 5.24 -7.88 2.20
C CYS A 125 6.19 -9.00 1.77
N ARG A 126 7.40 -8.66 1.27
CA ARG A 126 8.33 -9.69 0.81
C ARG A 126 9.03 -10.36 1.99
N MET A 127 8.82 -11.67 2.11
CA MET A 127 9.41 -12.50 3.16
C MET A 127 10.54 -13.35 2.58
N GLY A 128 11.71 -13.30 3.22
CA GLY A 128 12.87 -14.12 2.87
C GLY A 128 13.26 -15.05 4.00
N GLU A 129 13.89 -16.16 3.64
CA GLU A 129 14.43 -17.12 4.60
C GLU A 129 15.55 -16.48 5.45
N PRO A 130 15.65 -16.76 6.76
CA PRO A 130 16.71 -16.24 7.62
C PRO A 130 18.12 -16.41 7.02
N GLY A 131 18.87 -15.31 6.92
CA GLY A 131 20.22 -15.25 6.33
C GLY A 131 20.26 -15.19 4.79
N SER A 132 19.13 -15.34 4.10
CA SER A 132 19.06 -15.31 2.63
C SER A 132 19.21 -13.90 2.06
N GLU A 133 19.45 -13.82 0.74
CA GLU A 133 19.43 -12.54 0.03
C GLU A 133 18.03 -11.89 0.07
N HIS A 134 16.98 -12.70 0.02
CA HIS A 134 15.59 -12.22 0.07
C HIS A 134 15.24 -11.59 1.41
N GLU A 135 15.82 -12.07 2.52
CA GLU A 135 15.63 -11.43 3.82
C GLU A 135 16.32 -10.07 3.89
N ARG A 136 17.51 -9.95 3.29
CA ARG A 136 18.25 -8.68 3.26
C ARG A 136 17.60 -7.65 2.33
N ASN A 137 17.16 -8.11 1.16
CA ASN A 137 16.70 -7.24 0.08
C ASN A 137 15.18 -7.00 0.10
N GLY A 138 14.40 -7.83 0.80
CA GLY A 138 12.95 -7.70 0.87
C GLY A 138 12.50 -6.41 1.57
N GLY A 139 11.25 -6.02 1.34
CA GLY A 139 10.62 -4.87 1.97
C GLY A 139 9.10 -5.00 1.98
N ALA A 140 8.44 -4.06 2.64
CA ALA A 140 6.99 -3.97 2.71
C ALA A 140 6.52 -2.56 2.30
N GLY A 141 5.47 -2.48 1.50
CA GLY A 141 4.91 -1.18 1.12
C GLY A 141 3.73 -1.28 0.17
N ALA A 142 3.19 -0.11 -0.18
CA ALA A 142 2.12 0.03 -1.14
C ALA A 142 2.26 1.31 -1.99
N GLY A 143 1.83 1.23 -3.24
CA GLY A 143 1.65 2.38 -4.13
C GLY A 143 0.28 2.31 -4.80
N ALA A 144 -0.37 3.45 -4.99
CA ALA A 144 -1.68 3.57 -5.62
C ALA A 144 -1.69 4.73 -6.62
N VAL A 145 -2.42 4.56 -7.72
CA VAL A 145 -2.64 5.60 -8.73
C VAL A 145 -4.11 5.61 -9.14
N LEU A 146 -4.65 6.80 -9.39
CA LEU A 146 -5.99 6.99 -9.95
C LEU A 146 -5.84 7.32 -11.43
N ILE A 147 -6.42 6.51 -12.29
CA ILE A 147 -6.41 6.68 -13.74
C ILE A 147 -7.75 7.24 -14.18
N GLY A 148 -7.75 8.17 -15.13
CA GLY A 148 -8.96 8.59 -15.82
C GLY A 148 -8.67 9.34 -17.11
N ALA A 149 -9.71 9.95 -17.68
CA ALA A 149 -9.64 10.73 -18.92
C ALA A 149 -9.79 12.25 -18.70
N ASP A 150 -10.32 12.65 -17.54
CA ASP A 150 -10.53 14.04 -17.16
C ASP A 150 -9.43 14.52 -16.19
N ASP A 151 -8.99 15.77 -16.35
CA ASP A 151 -7.96 16.40 -15.50
C ASP A 151 -6.64 15.61 -15.38
N VAL A 152 -6.23 14.96 -16.47
CA VAL A 152 -5.03 14.11 -16.51
C VAL A 152 -3.76 14.91 -16.27
N ALA A 153 -3.11 14.67 -15.13
CA ALA A 153 -1.86 15.29 -14.75
C ALA A 153 -0.64 14.62 -15.40
N VAL A 154 -0.70 13.31 -15.60
CA VAL A 154 0.37 12.52 -16.26
C VAL A 154 -0.24 11.61 -17.30
N SER A 155 -0.02 11.89 -18.58
CA SER A 155 -0.53 11.09 -19.70
C SER A 155 0.18 9.75 -19.80
N ILE A 156 -0.56 8.69 -20.12
CA ILE A 156 0.00 7.40 -20.53
C ILE A 156 0.04 7.38 -22.07
N GLU A 157 1.24 7.54 -22.62
CA GLU A 157 1.47 7.70 -24.06
C GLU A 157 1.47 6.36 -24.77
N SER A 158 2.25 5.41 -24.27
CA SER A 158 2.39 4.09 -24.88
C SER A 158 2.83 3.04 -23.87
N SER A 159 2.59 1.76 -24.20
CA SER A 159 3.04 0.64 -23.37
C SER A 159 3.44 -0.57 -24.21
N LEU A 160 4.30 -1.42 -23.67
CA LEU A 160 4.78 -2.65 -24.28
C LEU A 160 4.95 -3.72 -23.21
N SER A 161 4.75 -4.99 -23.57
CA SER A 161 5.01 -6.13 -22.69
C SER A 161 5.87 -7.16 -23.40
N VAL A 162 6.73 -7.81 -22.62
CA VAL A 162 7.49 -9.00 -22.98
C VAL A 162 7.17 -10.09 -21.96
N ALA A 163 6.89 -11.29 -22.42
CA ALA A 163 6.73 -12.47 -21.56
C ALA A 163 8.03 -13.27 -21.55
N ASN A 164 8.36 -13.86 -20.39
CA ASN A 164 9.53 -14.72 -20.25
C ASN A 164 9.18 -15.84 -19.28
N GLU A 165 8.87 -17.02 -19.82
CA GLU A 165 8.66 -18.22 -19.01
C GLU A 165 10.02 -18.67 -18.44
N ILE A 166 10.14 -18.61 -17.11
CA ILE A 166 11.38 -18.89 -16.38
C ILE A 166 11.03 -19.20 -14.92
N PHE A 167 11.76 -20.14 -14.33
CA PHE A 167 11.76 -20.36 -12.88
C PHE A 167 12.94 -19.60 -12.25
N ASP A 168 12.79 -18.29 -12.09
CA ASP A 168 13.77 -17.44 -11.40
C ASP A 168 13.43 -17.30 -9.91
N ILE A 169 12.26 -16.73 -9.59
CA ILE A 169 11.76 -16.54 -8.23
C ILE A 169 10.34 -17.06 -8.17
N TRP A 170 10.05 -17.95 -7.21
CA TRP A 170 8.72 -18.54 -7.06
C TRP A 170 8.35 -18.78 -5.58
N GLN A 171 7.05 -18.85 -5.34
CA GLN A 171 6.51 -19.22 -4.03
C GLN A 171 5.31 -20.14 -4.26
N ARG A 172 5.36 -21.36 -3.71
CA ARG A 172 4.19 -22.25 -3.71
C ARG A 172 3.26 -21.84 -2.59
N LYS A 173 1.98 -22.24 -2.66
CA LYS A 173 0.97 -21.94 -1.63
C LYS A 173 1.37 -22.36 -0.21
N LYS A 174 2.25 -23.37 -0.06
CA LYS A 174 2.73 -23.89 1.22
C LYS A 174 4.04 -23.25 1.70
N ASP A 175 4.69 -22.45 0.85
CA ASP A 175 6.00 -21.89 1.15
C ASP A 175 5.85 -20.59 1.92
N THR A 176 6.49 -20.51 3.08
CA THR A 176 6.58 -19.26 3.87
C THR A 176 7.49 -18.24 3.18
N TYR A 177 8.60 -18.71 2.60
CA TYR A 177 9.63 -17.87 1.99
C TYR A 177 9.58 -17.93 0.47
N LEU A 178 10.14 -16.88 -0.15
CA LEU A 178 10.45 -16.89 -1.56
C LEU A 178 11.56 -17.90 -1.85
N ASN A 179 11.37 -18.72 -2.87
CA ASN A 179 12.42 -19.54 -3.45
C ASN A 179 13.03 -18.81 -4.64
N SER A 180 14.30 -19.11 -4.91
CA SER A 180 14.99 -18.68 -6.11
C SER A 180 15.94 -19.78 -6.56
N TRP A 181 16.35 -19.74 -7.84
CA TRP A 181 17.30 -20.73 -8.34
C TRP A 181 18.73 -20.37 -7.96
N GLU A 182 19.36 -19.48 -8.74
CA GLU A 182 20.67 -18.94 -8.42
C GLU A 182 20.76 -17.51 -8.94
N SER A 183 21.32 -16.59 -8.15
CA SER A 183 21.18 -15.16 -8.36
C SER A 183 21.67 -14.70 -9.75
N ARG A 184 22.71 -15.31 -10.32
CA ARG A 184 23.21 -14.94 -11.65
C ARG A 184 22.21 -15.32 -12.74
N PHE A 185 21.61 -16.51 -12.67
CA PHE A 185 20.58 -16.98 -13.61
C PHE A 185 19.36 -16.07 -13.54
N ASP A 186 18.85 -15.83 -12.32
CA ASP A 186 17.65 -15.03 -12.06
C ASP A 186 17.82 -13.60 -12.58
N LEU A 187 18.97 -12.98 -12.30
CA LEU A 187 19.25 -11.60 -12.69
C LEU A 187 19.60 -11.47 -14.18
N THR A 188 20.27 -12.46 -14.77
CA THR A 188 20.70 -12.39 -16.19
C THR A 188 19.56 -12.74 -17.14
N PHE A 189 18.99 -13.95 -16.98
CA PHE A 189 17.99 -14.50 -17.90
C PHE A 189 16.56 -14.11 -17.52
N GLY A 190 16.32 -13.78 -16.25
CA GLY A 190 15.08 -13.19 -15.78
C GLY A 190 15.08 -11.68 -15.95
N TYR A 191 15.61 -10.96 -14.95
CA TYR A 191 15.46 -9.51 -14.81
C TYR A 191 16.08 -8.70 -15.96
N THR A 192 17.40 -8.80 -16.16
CA THR A 192 18.14 -7.96 -17.12
C THR A 192 17.68 -8.19 -18.55
N LYS A 193 17.49 -9.46 -18.95
CA LYS A 193 16.96 -9.81 -20.27
C LYS A 193 15.57 -9.22 -20.47
N SER A 194 14.60 -9.52 -19.59
CA SER A 194 13.20 -9.14 -19.80
C SER A 194 13.01 -7.62 -19.79
N MET A 195 13.61 -6.93 -18.82
CA MET A 195 13.52 -5.46 -18.70
C MET A 195 14.27 -4.78 -19.84
N GLY A 196 15.48 -5.26 -20.18
CA GLY A 196 16.28 -4.72 -21.28
C GLY A 196 15.58 -4.83 -22.63
N GLU A 197 15.02 -6.00 -22.94
CA GLU A 197 14.24 -6.23 -24.15
C GLU A 197 12.99 -5.34 -24.21
N ALA A 198 12.23 -5.25 -23.12
CA ALA A 198 10.99 -4.47 -23.11
C ALA A 198 11.25 -2.94 -23.20
N ILE A 199 12.23 -2.43 -22.45
CA ILE A 199 12.61 -1.01 -22.48
C ILE A 199 13.19 -0.66 -23.86
N GLY A 200 14.16 -1.45 -24.34
CA GLY A 200 14.79 -1.23 -25.64
C GLY A 200 13.79 -1.31 -26.80
N ALA A 201 12.86 -2.27 -26.77
CA ALA A 201 11.82 -2.41 -27.79
C ALA A 201 10.86 -1.22 -27.79
N LEU A 202 10.42 -0.75 -26.62
CA LEU A 202 9.56 0.44 -26.52
C LEU A 202 10.28 1.68 -27.03
N MET A 203 11.54 1.91 -26.60
CA MET A 203 12.35 3.05 -27.05
C MET A 203 12.53 3.05 -28.58
N LYS A 204 12.86 1.89 -29.16
CA LYS A 204 12.99 1.71 -30.61
C LYS A 204 11.67 1.98 -31.34
N ARG A 205 10.54 1.47 -30.83
CA ARG A 205 9.21 1.65 -31.43
C ARG A 205 8.78 3.12 -31.44
N GLU A 206 9.11 3.85 -30.39
CA GLU A 206 8.74 5.26 -30.20
C GLU A 206 9.76 6.23 -30.80
N GLY A 207 10.91 5.73 -31.29
CA GLY A 207 11.99 6.55 -31.82
C GLY A 207 12.65 7.45 -30.78
N ILE A 208 12.66 7.05 -29.51
CA ILE A 208 13.26 7.81 -28.40
C ILE A 208 14.57 7.15 -27.93
N ALA A 209 15.47 7.95 -27.40
CA ALA A 209 16.71 7.52 -26.77
C ALA A 209 16.68 7.77 -25.24
N ALA A 210 17.62 7.19 -24.50
CA ALA A 210 17.68 7.33 -23.05
C ALA A 210 17.77 8.80 -22.61
N LYS A 211 18.46 9.65 -23.38
CA LYS A 211 18.56 11.11 -23.15
C LYS A 211 17.22 11.85 -23.20
N ASP A 212 16.20 11.27 -23.83
CA ASP A 212 14.87 11.88 -23.97
C ASP A 212 13.96 11.54 -22.77
N VAL A 213 14.40 10.65 -21.88
CA VAL A 213 13.69 10.24 -20.66
C VAL A 213 14.25 11.02 -19.47
N ASN A 214 13.41 11.78 -18.78
CA ASN A 214 13.80 12.51 -17.58
C ASN A 214 13.98 11.58 -16.39
N LYS A 215 13.08 10.60 -16.22
CA LYS A 215 13.14 9.62 -15.13
C LYS A 215 12.72 8.21 -15.55
N GLY A 216 13.60 7.23 -15.35
CA GLY A 216 13.31 5.80 -15.42
C GLY A 216 12.93 5.29 -14.04
N VAL A 217 11.73 4.72 -13.93
CA VAL A 217 11.18 4.12 -12.72
C VAL A 217 11.14 2.61 -12.93
N PHE A 218 12.21 1.93 -12.51
CA PHE A 218 12.40 0.51 -12.80
C PHE A 218 12.23 -0.31 -11.53
N TYR A 219 11.53 -1.45 -11.63
CA TYR A 219 11.52 -2.46 -10.58
C TYR A 219 12.97 -2.80 -10.19
N CYS A 220 13.31 -2.76 -8.90
CA CYS A 220 14.69 -2.89 -8.46
C CYS A 220 14.83 -4.15 -7.57
N PRO A 221 15.27 -5.31 -8.11
CA PRO A 221 15.55 -6.49 -7.29
C PRO A 221 16.77 -6.26 -6.39
N ASP A 222 17.78 -5.60 -6.94
CA ASP A 222 18.97 -5.09 -6.25
C ASP A 222 19.51 -3.83 -6.97
N ALA A 223 20.24 -3.00 -6.24
CA ALA A 223 20.72 -1.73 -6.75
C ALA A 223 21.75 -1.90 -7.89
N ARG A 224 22.64 -2.89 -7.78
CA ARG A 224 23.77 -3.07 -8.70
C ARG A 224 23.29 -3.50 -10.08
N THR A 225 22.40 -4.48 -10.15
CA THR A 225 21.88 -5.00 -11.42
C THR A 225 21.05 -3.97 -12.15
N THR A 226 20.22 -3.22 -11.43
CA THR A 226 19.40 -2.14 -12.01
C THR A 226 20.26 -1.04 -12.62
N ILE A 227 21.33 -0.63 -11.93
CA ILE A 227 22.32 0.34 -12.44
C ILE A 227 22.99 -0.20 -13.71
N GLY A 228 23.48 -1.45 -13.69
CA GLY A 228 24.16 -2.05 -14.84
C GLY A 228 23.26 -2.16 -16.08
N MET A 229 22.02 -2.61 -15.90
CA MET A 229 21.02 -2.68 -16.98
C MET A 229 20.71 -1.28 -17.54
N ALA A 230 20.50 -0.27 -16.68
CA ALA A 230 20.22 1.09 -17.11
C ALA A 230 21.39 1.69 -17.92
N GLN A 231 22.64 1.47 -17.48
CA GLN A 231 23.83 1.89 -18.22
C GLN A 231 23.93 1.22 -19.60
N GLY A 232 23.64 -0.10 -19.67
CA GLY A 232 23.63 -0.84 -20.93
C GLY A 232 22.61 -0.32 -21.94
N LEU A 233 21.53 0.31 -21.46
CA LEU A 233 20.51 0.97 -22.28
C LEU A 233 20.82 2.46 -22.56
N GLY A 234 21.93 2.98 -22.05
CA GLY A 234 22.39 4.35 -22.29
C GLY A 234 21.85 5.42 -21.31
N PHE A 235 21.23 5.02 -20.20
CA PHE A 235 20.81 5.95 -19.15
C PHE A 235 21.98 6.37 -18.26
N ASP A 236 21.96 7.59 -17.73
CA ASP A 236 22.76 8.03 -16.58
C ASP A 236 22.04 7.60 -15.29
N PRO A 237 22.50 6.55 -14.56
CA PRO A 237 21.77 6.02 -13.42
C PRO A 237 21.60 7.01 -12.27
N MET A 238 22.59 7.88 -12.05
CA MET A 238 22.58 8.80 -10.92
C MET A 238 21.58 9.94 -11.11
N LYS A 239 21.33 10.33 -12.37
CA LYS A 239 20.41 11.43 -12.69
C LYS A 239 19.04 10.93 -13.12
N GLN A 240 19.02 9.95 -14.02
CA GLN A 240 17.81 9.54 -14.72
C GLN A 240 17.10 8.37 -14.06
N ILE A 241 17.71 7.57 -13.18
CA ILE A 241 17.00 6.43 -12.57
C ILE A 241 16.46 6.85 -11.20
N GLN A 242 15.22 6.47 -10.91
CA GLN A 242 14.64 6.61 -9.58
C GLN A 242 15.36 5.66 -8.62
N ASP A 243 15.78 6.18 -7.46
CA ASP A 243 16.40 5.34 -6.43
C ASP A 243 15.41 4.25 -6.01
N GLY A 244 15.84 2.99 -6.08
CA GLY A 244 15.06 1.83 -5.68
C GLY A 244 14.91 1.68 -4.16
N TYR A 245 15.55 2.56 -3.36
CA TYR A 245 15.54 2.56 -1.90
C TYR A 245 16.03 1.25 -1.27
N MET A 246 17.01 0.61 -1.91
CA MET A 246 17.71 -0.54 -1.34
C MET A 246 18.53 -0.11 -0.12
N GLY A 247 18.41 -0.83 0.98
CA GLY A 247 19.01 -0.43 2.27
C GLY A 247 18.26 0.69 3.00
N THR A 248 17.05 1.05 2.56
CA THR A 248 16.14 1.94 3.30
C THR A 248 14.71 1.38 3.39
N ILE A 249 14.13 0.98 2.26
CA ILE A 249 12.81 0.34 2.16
C ILE A 249 12.97 -1.14 1.82
N GLY A 250 13.86 -1.46 0.87
CA GLY A 250 13.96 -2.78 0.27
C GLY A 250 12.95 -3.00 -0.87
N ASN A 251 13.05 -4.15 -1.51
CA ASN A 251 12.19 -4.56 -2.62
C ASN A 251 10.77 -4.89 -2.10
N THR A 252 9.81 -4.05 -2.46
CA THR A 252 8.39 -4.18 -2.08
C THR A 252 7.57 -4.98 -3.10
N GLY A 253 8.19 -5.84 -3.92
CA GLY A 253 7.49 -6.78 -4.78
C GLY A 253 6.60 -6.10 -5.82
N ALA A 254 5.33 -6.53 -5.91
CA ALA A 254 4.38 -5.94 -6.84
C ALA A 254 4.15 -4.44 -6.60
N ALA A 255 4.36 -3.96 -5.36
CA ALA A 255 4.22 -2.55 -5.03
C ALA A 255 5.35 -1.67 -5.58
N SER A 256 6.53 -2.25 -5.86
CA SER A 256 7.75 -1.51 -6.17
C SER A 256 7.56 -0.51 -7.33
N PRO A 257 7.00 -0.88 -8.51
CA PRO A 257 6.82 0.07 -9.59
C PRO A 257 5.94 1.28 -9.21
N LEU A 258 4.83 1.06 -8.49
CA LEU A 258 3.92 2.15 -8.11
C LEU A 258 4.44 2.99 -6.94
N LEU A 259 5.15 2.38 -5.98
CA LEU A 259 5.78 3.09 -4.88
C LEU A 259 6.91 4.00 -5.39
N LEU A 260 7.75 3.48 -6.29
CA LEU A 260 8.82 4.27 -6.91
C LEU A 260 8.25 5.35 -7.83
N LEU A 261 7.15 5.07 -8.53
CA LEU A 261 6.44 6.10 -9.31
C LEU A 261 5.93 7.22 -8.41
N ALA A 262 5.33 6.90 -7.26
CA ALA A 262 4.91 7.92 -6.30
C ALA A 262 6.08 8.79 -5.83
N ALA A 263 7.25 8.17 -5.55
CA ALA A 263 8.47 8.90 -5.19
C ALA A 263 8.96 9.83 -6.29
N THR A 264 8.86 9.41 -7.56
CA THR A 264 9.15 10.26 -8.71
C THR A 264 8.13 11.39 -8.86
N LEU A 265 6.85 11.12 -8.68
CA LEU A 265 5.77 12.10 -8.83
C LEU A 265 5.78 13.18 -7.73
N ASP A 266 6.34 12.88 -6.56
CA ASP A 266 6.59 13.89 -5.51
C ASP A 266 7.51 15.03 -5.98
N GLU A 267 8.35 14.78 -7.00
CA GLU A 267 9.39 15.72 -7.47
C GLU A 267 9.26 16.07 -8.97
N ALA A 268 8.27 15.51 -9.64
CA ALA A 268 8.09 15.62 -11.08
C ALA A 268 7.67 17.03 -11.52
N LYS A 269 8.15 17.45 -12.68
CA LYS A 269 7.86 18.76 -13.29
C LYS A 269 7.06 18.58 -14.57
N ALA A 270 6.27 19.59 -14.92
CA ALA A 270 5.59 19.63 -16.21
C ALA A 270 6.61 19.50 -17.36
N GLY A 271 6.31 18.62 -18.31
CA GLY A 271 7.19 18.28 -19.43
C GLY A 271 8.06 17.05 -19.21
N ASP A 272 8.19 16.52 -17.99
CA ASP A 272 9.02 15.34 -17.73
C ASP A 272 8.48 14.10 -18.46
N ASN A 273 9.38 13.39 -19.15
CA ASN A 273 9.13 12.07 -19.70
C ASN A 273 9.55 11.01 -18.68
N ILE A 274 8.60 10.17 -18.28
CA ILE A 274 8.81 9.09 -17.32
C ILE A 274 8.70 7.75 -18.04
N LEU A 275 9.61 6.82 -17.74
CA LEU A 275 9.56 5.45 -18.22
C LEU A 275 9.40 4.50 -17.04
N LEU A 276 8.19 3.98 -16.83
CA LEU A 276 7.90 3.02 -15.78
C LEU A 276 8.08 1.59 -16.32
N ALA A 277 8.86 0.76 -15.63
CA ALA A 277 9.06 -0.64 -16.01
C ALA A 277 8.88 -1.58 -14.81
N GLY A 278 7.96 -2.53 -14.92
CA GLY A 278 7.72 -3.60 -13.96
C GLY A 278 8.35 -4.92 -14.42
N TYR A 279 8.69 -5.80 -13.48
CA TYR A 279 9.29 -7.11 -13.73
C TYR A 279 8.55 -8.22 -13.00
N GLY A 280 8.45 -9.41 -13.62
CA GLY A 280 7.99 -10.67 -13.04
C GLY A 280 7.62 -11.68 -14.13
N ASN A 281 8.51 -12.65 -14.41
CA ASN A 281 8.42 -13.61 -15.52
C ASN A 281 8.14 -12.92 -16.88
N GLY A 282 8.88 -11.85 -17.12
CA GLY A 282 8.65 -10.89 -18.18
C GLY A 282 8.68 -9.46 -17.67
N SER A 283 8.33 -8.49 -18.52
CA SER A 283 8.30 -7.08 -18.17
C SER A 283 7.17 -6.34 -18.87
N ASP A 284 6.61 -5.34 -18.19
CA ASP A 284 5.75 -4.34 -18.80
C ASP A 284 6.43 -2.97 -18.69
N VAL A 285 6.44 -2.20 -19.77
CA VAL A 285 7.00 -0.84 -19.81
C VAL A 285 5.93 0.13 -20.27
N ILE A 286 5.83 1.26 -19.59
CA ILE A 286 4.83 2.29 -19.81
C ILE A 286 5.54 3.64 -19.90
N ARG A 287 5.37 4.31 -21.05
CA ARG A 287 5.85 5.67 -21.27
C ARG A 287 4.78 6.65 -20.81
N MET A 288 5.22 7.62 -20.01
CA MET A 288 4.35 8.64 -19.43
C MET A 288 4.92 10.04 -19.70
N LYS A 289 4.02 11.03 -19.79
CA LYS A 289 4.38 12.44 -19.90
C LYS A 289 3.66 13.26 -18.84
N VAL A 290 4.42 14.00 -18.06
CA VAL A 290 3.87 14.88 -17.02
C VAL A 290 3.33 16.15 -17.69
N ASN A 291 2.01 16.32 -17.70
CA ASN A 291 1.36 17.54 -18.21
C ASN A 291 1.45 18.65 -17.16
N LYS A 292 1.22 18.30 -15.90
CA LYS A 292 1.31 19.18 -14.74
C LYS A 292 1.64 18.36 -13.47
N PRO A 293 2.32 18.95 -12.47
CA PRO A 293 2.51 18.30 -11.19
C PRO A 293 1.17 17.97 -10.51
N ILE A 294 1.11 16.87 -9.77
CA ILE A 294 -0.07 16.49 -8.98
C ILE A 294 0.08 17.10 -7.59
N GLU A 295 -0.82 18.00 -7.20
CA GLU A 295 -0.75 18.75 -5.94
C GLU A 295 -0.67 17.85 -4.69
N ALA A 296 0.26 18.13 -3.78
CA ALA A 296 0.42 17.44 -2.51
C ALA A 296 -0.65 17.83 -1.47
N LYS A 297 -1.94 17.57 -1.77
CA LYS A 297 -3.12 17.89 -0.94
C LYS A 297 -3.11 17.20 0.44
N GLY A 298 -2.20 17.59 1.33
CA GLY A 298 -2.00 16.96 2.65
C GLY A 298 -1.46 15.53 2.59
N ARG A 299 -0.89 15.11 1.46
CA ARG A 299 -0.22 13.81 1.30
C ARG A 299 1.19 13.87 1.89
N VAL A 300 1.60 12.82 2.59
CA VAL A 300 2.99 12.69 3.08
C VAL A 300 3.82 12.08 1.95
N SER A 301 4.84 12.79 1.49
CA SER A 301 5.75 12.32 0.45
C SER A 301 6.44 11.02 0.84
N VAL A 302 6.93 10.26 -0.14
CA VAL A 302 7.69 9.03 0.09
C VAL A 302 8.91 9.31 0.97
N LYS A 303 9.63 10.42 0.72
CA LYS A 303 10.75 10.86 1.56
C LYS A 303 10.33 11.16 3.01
N GLY A 304 9.21 11.85 3.21
CA GLY A 304 8.67 12.11 4.55
C GLY A 304 8.29 10.81 5.28
N GLN A 305 7.73 9.84 4.58
CA GLN A 305 7.41 8.53 5.14
C GLN A 305 8.65 7.70 5.49
N ILE A 306 9.75 7.83 4.73
CA ILE A 306 11.05 7.21 5.06
C ILE A 306 11.61 7.78 6.36
N GLN A 307 11.52 9.09 6.55
CA GLN A 307 12.01 9.78 7.76
C GLN A 307 11.15 9.46 9.00
N SER A 308 9.83 9.31 8.82
CA SER A 308 8.89 8.93 9.88
C SER A 308 8.89 7.41 10.11
N LYS A 309 9.95 6.92 10.77
CA LYS A 309 10.19 5.48 11.02
C LYS A 309 10.37 5.14 12.50
N LEU A 310 10.20 3.86 12.81
CA LEU A 310 10.45 3.23 14.11
C LEU A 310 11.27 1.97 13.89
N ASN A 311 12.33 1.78 14.68
CA ASN A 311 13.14 0.56 14.60
C ASN A 311 12.59 -0.48 15.58
N ILE A 312 12.58 -1.75 15.17
CA ILE A 312 12.39 -2.84 16.11
C ILE A 312 13.60 -2.94 17.05
N PRO A 313 13.41 -3.40 18.30
CA PRO A 313 14.51 -3.51 19.25
C PRO A 313 15.49 -4.62 18.92
N ASP A 314 15.03 -5.72 18.33
CA ASP A 314 15.82 -6.93 18.08
C ASP A 314 15.23 -7.80 16.96
N TYR A 315 16.03 -8.77 16.49
CA TYR A 315 15.63 -9.70 15.44
C TYR A 315 14.53 -10.67 15.89
N PHE A 316 14.48 -11.02 17.18
CA PHE A 316 13.44 -11.90 17.72
C PHE A 316 12.04 -11.27 17.60
N THR A 317 11.94 -9.96 17.73
CA THR A 317 10.72 -9.18 17.51
C THR A 317 10.23 -9.33 16.07
N TYR A 318 11.14 -9.26 15.09
CA TYR A 318 10.81 -9.52 13.68
C TYR A 318 10.28 -10.93 13.46
N LEU A 319 10.98 -11.95 14.00
CA LEU A 319 10.56 -13.35 13.88
C LEU A 319 9.18 -13.57 14.51
N LYS A 320 8.92 -13.00 15.70
CA LYS A 320 7.64 -13.06 16.40
C LYS A 320 6.50 -12.43 15.59
N TRP A 321 6.70 -11.21 15.08
CA TRP A 321 5.65 -10.50 14.34
C TRP A 321 5.26 -11.20 13.03
N ASN A 322 6.23 -11.85 12.39
CA ASN A 322 6.03 -12.60 11.15
C ASN A 322 5.67 -14.08 11.38
N ARG A 323 5.49 -14.51 12.65
CA ARG A 323 5.20 -15.91 13.03
C ARG A 323 6.21 -16.92 12.46
N LEU A 324 7.48 -16.54 12.44
CA LEU A 324 8.60 -17.39 12.00
C LEU A 324 9.19 -18.25 13.12
N VAL A 325 8.73 -18.01 14.36
CA VAL A 325 9.07 -18.80 15.54
C VAL A 325 7.79 -19.17 16.27
N ASP A 326 7.70 -20.42 16.70
CA ASP A 326 6.59 -20.87 17.52
C ASP A 326 6.70 -20.26 18.92
N LEU A 327 5.69 -19.48 19.27
CA LEU A 327 5.52 -19.01 20.63
C LEU A 327 4.60 -19.97 21.37
N LYS A 328 4.83 -20.09 22.68
CA LYS A 328 3.91 -20.82 23.53
C LYS A 328 2.54 -20.12 23.49
N ASP A 329 1.54 -20.83 22.98
CA ASP A 329 0.17 -20.35 22.99
C ASP A 329 -0.27 -20.04 24.42
N ALA A 330 -1.01 -18.94 24.56
CA ALA A 330 -1.72 -18.69 25.80
C ALA A 330 -2.69 -19.85 26.06
N LYS A 331 -2.59 -20.50 27.23
CA LYS A 331 -3.46 -21.63 27.60
C LYS A 331 -4.95 -21.28 27.49
N MET A 332 -5.29 -20.00 27.69
CA MET A 332 -6.60 -19.41 27.41
C MET A 332 -6.37 -18.09 26.68
N PRO A 333 -6.88 -17.91 25.44
CA PRO A 333 -6.81 -16.62 24.79
C PRO A 333 -7.70 -15.62 25.51
N TYR A 334 -7.27 -14.37 25.53
CA TYR A 334 -7.96 -13.29 26.23
C TYR A 334 -9.30 -12.91 25.56
N VAL A 335 -9.40 -13.15 24.24
CA VAL A 335 -10.62 -12.96 23.46
C VAL A 335 -11.17 -14.35 23.11
N LEU A 336 -12.41 -14.62 23.53
CA LEU A 336 -13.16 -15.85 23.19
C LEU A 336 -14.16 -15.63 22.05
N THR A 337 -14.04 -14.50 21.35
CA THR A 337 -14.91 -14.16 20.22
C THR A 337 -14.23 -14.57 18.92
N TYR A 338 -14.98 -15.22 18.03
CA TYR A 338 -14.51 -15.57 16.69
C TYR A 338 -15.18 -14.66 15.66
N ALA A 339 -14.54 -14.51 14.50
CA ALA A 339 -15.06 -13.72 13.42
C ALA A 339 -16.28 -14.41 12.79
N SER A 340 -17.33 -13.66 12.50
CA SER A 340 -18.58 -14.22 11.96
C SER A 340 -19.01 -13.47 10.71
N ALA A 341 -19.19 -14.19 9.60
CA ALA A 341 -19.51 -13.58 8.31
C ALA A 341 -20.86 -12.81 8.32
N PRO A 342 -21.98 -13.33 8.87
CA PRO A 342 -23.26 -12.61 8.83
C PRO A 342 -23.26 -11.29 9.64
N PRO A 343 -22.78 -11.23 10.90
CA PRO A 343 -22.62 -9.97 11.62
C PRO A 343 -21.69 -8.99 10.90
N THR A 344 -20.54 -9.46 10.40
CA THR A 344 -19.60 -8.62 9.65
C THR A 344 -20.25 -8.03 8.40
N TYR A 345 -21.03 -8.80 7.66
CA TYR A 345 -21.75 -8.30 6.48
C TYR A 345 -22.81 -7.24 6.83
N ARG A 346 -23.55 -7.44 7.92
CA ARG A 346 -24.56 -6.47 8.40
C ARG A 346 -23.93 -5.17 8.90
N GLU A 347 -22.78 -5.25 9.56
CA GLU A 347 -22.08 -4.11 10.16
C GLU A 347 -20.98 -3.52 9.26
N ARG A 348 -20.85 -3.98 8.01
CA ARG A 348 -19.72 -3.63 7.12
C ARG A 348 -19.55 -2.13 6.87
N GLU A 349 -20.64 -1.35 6.85
CA GLU A 349 -20.56 0.11 6.73
C GLU A 349 -19.81 0.73 7.90
N ARG A 350 -20.16 0.30 9.12
CA ARG A 350 -19.53 0.76 10.35
C ARG A 350 -18.11 0.21 10.50
N LEU A 351 -17.91 -1.08 10.22
CA LEU A 351 -16.64 -1.78 10.46
C LEU A 351 -15.58 -1.44 9.42
N TYR A 352 -15.93 -1.49 8.14
CA TYR A 352 -14.96 -1.35 7.05
C TYR A 352 -14.97 0.06 6.48
N ALA A 353 -16.11 0.59 6.05
CA ALA A 353 -16.18 1.97 5.52
C ALA A 353 -16.01 3.06 6.59
N PHE A 354 -16.02 2.65 7.86
CA PHE A 354 -15.91 3.53 9.03
C PHE A 354 -16.98 4.63 9.05
N HIS A 355 -18.21 4.23 8.74
CA HIS A 355 -19.35 5.14 8.78
C HIS A 355 -19.80 5.42 10.20
N GLY A 356 -19.92 6.70 10.52
CA GLY A 356 -20.72 7.21 11.62
C GLY A 356 -22.04 7.78 11.12
N THR A 357 -22.77 8.44 12.01
CA THR A 357 -24.04 9.10 11.69
C THR A 357 -23.96 10.58 12.02
N LYS A 358 -24.44 11.43 11.11
CA LYS A 358 -24.65 12.85 11.35
C LYS A 358 -26.14 13.14 11.51
N CYS A 359 -26.52 13.74 12.63
CA CYS A 359 -27.91 14.09 12.90
C CYS A 359 -28.37 15.22 11.98
N LYS A 360 -29.46 15.02 11.24
CA LYS A 360 -30.03 16.02 10.31
C LYS A 360 -30.57 17.26 11.02
N LYS A 361 -30.98 17.13 12.29
CA LYS A 361 -31.57 18.21 13.07
C LYS A 361 -30.54 19.14 13.74
N CYS A 362 -29.50 18.58 14.33
CA CYS A 362 -28.51 19.36 15.12
C CYS A 362 -27.07 19.29 14.60
N GLY A 363 -26.83 18.52 13.54
CA GLY A 363 -25.51 18.37 12.90
C GLY A 363 -24.49 17.56 13.71
N ALA A 364 -24.86 16.99 14.87
CA ALA A 364 -23.94 16.20 15.68
C ALA A 364 -23.51 14.93 14.93
N ILE A 365 -22.20 14.69 14.87
CA ILE A 365 -21.61 13.46 14.35
C ILE A 365 -21.38 12.49 15.52
N GLU A 366 -21.83 11.25 15.35
CA GLU A 366 -21.80 10.20 16.37
C GLU A 366 -21.21 8.92 15.78
N PHE A 367 -20.36 8.27 16.57
CA PHE A 367 -19.85 6.94 16.32
C PHE A 367 -19.82 6.17 17.65
N PRO A 368 -20.22 4.88 17.70
CA PRO A 368 -20.84 4.13 16.61
C PRO A 368 -22.25 4.66 16.27
N PRO A 369 -22.77 4.39 15.06
CA PRO A 369 -24.13 4.77 14.65
C PRO A 369 -25.20 4.48 15.72
N GLN A 370 -26.03 5.48 16.03
CA GLN A 370 -27.13 5.38 17.00
C GLN A 370 -28.48 5.67 16.34
N ARG A 371 -29.57 5.16 16.93
CA ARG A 371 -30.94 5.49 16.51
C ARG A 371 -31.48 6.77 17.15
N VAL A 372 -30.88 7.23 18.25
CA VAL A 372 -31.31 8.41 19.00
C VAL A 372 -30.10 9.29 19.21
N CYS A 373 -30.22 10.57 18.82
CA CYS A 373 -29.09 11.49 18.88
C CYS A 373 -28.79 11.81 20.35
N ALA A 374 -27.54 11.61 20.76
CA ALA A 374 -27.09 11.86 22.12
C ALA A 374 -27.22 13.35 22.51
N LYS A 375 -27.14 14.27 21.53
CA LYS A 375 -27.25 15.71 21.76
C LYS A 375 -28.69 16.23 21.81
N CYS A 376 -29.51 15.94 20.79
CA CYS A 376 -30.83 16.56 20.63
C CYS A 376 -32.02 15.59 20.76
N ARG A 377 -31.76 14.30 20.98
CA ARG A 377 -32.76 13.23 21.12
C ARG A 377 -33.67 13.01 19.89
N ALA A 378 -33.33 13.60 18.73
CA ALA A 378 -33.96 13.25 17.47
C ALA A 378 -33.77 11.75 17.20
N LYS A 379 -34.82 11.09 16.72
CA LYS A 379 -34.86 9.64 16.52
C LYS A 379 -34.95 9.33 15.04
N ASP A 380 -34.07 8.44 14.56
CA ASP A 380 -34.02 7.97 13.18
C ASP A 380 -33.84 9.09 12.11
N GLU A 381 -33.40 10.30 12.52
CA GLU A 381 -33.13 11.45 11.64
C GLU A 381 -31.63 11.66 11.40
N PHE A 382 -30.99 10.72 10.69
CA PHE A 382 -29.55 10.72 10.44
C PHE A 382 -29.19 10.59 8.96
N GLU A 383 -28.00 11.05 8.61
CA GLU A 383 -27.29 10.73 7.37
C GLU A 383 -25.98 9.99 7.68
N SER A 384 -25.60 9.05 6.83
CA SER A 384 -24.31 8.35 6.99
C SER A 384 -23.16 9.29 6.62
N VAL A 385 -22.08 9.25 7.40
CA VAL A 385 -20.88 10.04 7.12
C VAL A 385 -19.63 9.19 7.30
N THR A 386 -18.71 9.34 6.35
CA THR A 386 -17.41 8.69 6.37
C THR A 386 -16.50 9.37 7.38
N LEU A 387 -15.86 8.58 8.24
CA LEU A 387 -14.94 9.08 9.26
C LEU A 387 -13.49 8.66 9.00
N SER A 388 -13.23 7.83 7.99
CA SER A 388 -11.92 7.21 7.74
C SER A 388 -10.82 8.20 7.31
N ASP A 389 -11.21 9.39 6.83
CA ASP A 389 -10.30 10.47 6.43
C ASP A 389 -10.16 11.57 7.48
N LYS A 390 -10.82 11.43 8.64
CA LYS A 390 -10.75 12.42 9.72
C LYS A 390 -9.50 12.19 10.57
N GLN A 391 -8.85 13.30 10.91
CA GLN A 391 -7.91 13.33 12.02
C GLN A 391 -8.68 13.40 13.34
N GLY A 392 -7.98 13.14 14.44
CA GLY A 392 -8.54 13.28 15.77
C GLY A 392 -7.49 13.56 16.82
N LYS A 393 -7.98 13.79 18.05
CA LYS A 393 -7.17 14.00 19.24
C LYS A 393 -7.42 12.90 20.25
N VAL A 394 -6.34 12.43 20.87
CA VAL A 394 -6.42 11.49 21.99
C VAL A 394 -7.07 12.19 23.18
N PHE A 395 -8.28 11.76 23.56
CA PHE A 395 -8.96 12.26 24.75
C PHE A 395 -8.42 11.60 26.02
N THR A 396 -8.23 10.28 25.96
CA THR A 396 -7.54 9.50 27.00
C THR A 396 -6.98 8.24 26.36
N CYS A 397 -5.89 7.71 26.92
CA CYS A 397 -5.29 6.46 26.48
C CYS A 397 -4.79 5.64 27.67
N MET A 398 -4.73 4.32 27.48
CA MET A 398 -4.17 3.37 28.43
C MET A 398 -3.42 2.26 27.71
N GLN A 399 -2.56 1.57 28.44
CA GLN A 399 -1.97 0.32 27.99
C GLN A 399 -2.59 -0.81 28.79
N ASP A 400 -3.17 -1.78 28.09
CA ASP A 400 -3.70 -2.98 28.74
C ASP A 400 -2.52 -3.76 29.39
N PRO A 401 -2.60 -4.04 30.71
CA PRO A 401 -1.48 -4.62 31.45
C PRO A 401 -1.23 -6.10 31.10
N LEU A 402 -2.17 -6.78 30.44
CA LEU A 402 -2.08 -8.19 30.10
C LEU A 402 -1.60 -8.40 28.66
N THR A 403 -2.15 -7.62 27.73
CA THR A 403 -1.84 -7.72 26.29
C THR A 403 -0.75 -6.75 25.85
N SER A 404 -0.41 -5.76 26.68
CA SER A 404 0.45 -4.61 26.34
C SER A 404 -0.07 -3.76 25.18
N GLN A 405 -1.31 -3.97 24.74
CA GLN A 405 -1.95 -3.25 23.65
C GLN A 405 -2.31 -1.83 24.12
N MET A 406 -1.97 -0.85 23.29
CA MET A 406 -2.41 0.53 23.51
C MET A 406 -3.88 0.66 23.12
N GLU A 407 -4.64 1.37 23.93
CA GLU A 407 -6.06 1.66 23.72
C GLU A 407 -6.33 3.13 23.98
N GLY A 408 -7.24 3.71 23.19
CA GLY A 408 -7.52 5.13 23.25
C GLY A 408 -8.97 5.46 22.99
N LEU A 409 -9.42 6.54 23.60
CA LEU A 409 -10.65 7.24 23.25
C LEU A 409 -10.26 8.46 22.41
N ILE A 410 -10.66 8.50 21.15
CA ILE A 410 -10.26 9.51 20.18
C ILE A 410 -11.47 10.40 19.87
N ASN A 411 -11.30 11.72 20.00
CA ASN A 411 -12.26 12.70 19.49
C ASN A 411 -11.89 13.03 18.05
N LEU A 412 -12.77 12.74 17.09
CA LEU A 412 -12.53 13.03 15.67
C LEU A 412 -12.89 14.48 15.34
N ASP A 413 -12.19 15.04 14.35
CA ASP A 413 -12.46 16.36 13.83
C ASP A 413 -13.85 16.43 13.18
N GLY A 414 -14.64 17.42 13.58
CA GLY A 414 -16.04 17.57 13.17
C GLY A 414 -17.05 16.80 14.04
N GLY A 415 -16.58 15.95 14.96
CA GLY A 415 -17.40 15.20 15.90
C GLY A 415 -17.32 13.69 15.70
N GLY A 416 -17.85 12.96 16.67
CA GLY A 416 -17.65 11.52 16.80
C GLY A 416 -16.53 11.20 17.79
N ARG A 417 -16.77 10.16 18.61
CA ARG A 417 -15.80 9.68 19.59
C ARG A 417 -15.65 8.18 19.45
N VAL A 418 -14.42 7.73 19.27
CA VAL A 418 -14.12 6.33 18.96
C VAL A 418 -13.27 5.75 20.08
N TYR A 419 -13.71 4.64 20.64
CA TYR A 419 -12.84 3.78 21.45
C TYR A 419 -12.22 2.72 20.54
N CYS A 420 -10.90 2.70 20.43
CA CYS A 420 -10.19 1.76 19.57
C CYS A 420 -8.80 1.44 20.12
N ASN A 421 -8.21 0.36 19.62
CA ASN A 421 -6.79 0.13 19.81
C ASN A 421 -5.97 1.21 19.09
N MET A 422 -4.79 1.49 19.62
CA MET A 422 -3.80 2.36 19.00
C MET A 422 -2.59 1.54 18.54
N SER A 423 -2.00 1.93 17.42
CA SER A 423 -0.81 1.27 16.86
C SER A 423 0.30 2.29 16.58
N ASP A 424 1.51 1.80 16.32
CA ASP A 424 2.71 2.61 16.06
C ASP A 424 3.04 3.63 17.15
N CYS A 425 2.71 3.29 18.39
CA CYS A 425 2.92 4.12 19.56
C CYS A 425 3.10 3.29 20.84
N THR A 426 3.57 3.97 21.88
CA THR A 426 3.70 3.48 23.25
C THR A 426 3.17 4.53 24.22
N MET A 427 3.01 4.19 25.50
CA MET A 427 2.69 5.15 26.56
C MET A 427 3.70 6.31 26.67
N LYS A 428 4.93 6.14 26.15
CA LYS A 428 5.95 7.20 26.17
C LYS A 428 5.78 8.18 25.01
N THR A 429 5.19 7.75 23.90
CA THR A 429 5.12 8.53 22.65
C THR A 429 3.77 9.19 22.43
N VAL A 430 2.74 8.83 23.21
CA VAL A 430 1.39 9.37 23.12
C VAL A 430 0.97 9.98 24.45
N GLN A 431 0.42 11.18 24.37
CA GLN A 431 -0.18 11.91 25.49
C GLN A 431 -1.60 12.36 25.10
N ILE A 432 -2.36 12.85 26.08
CA ILE A 432 -3.63 13.54 25.81
C ILE A 432 -3.38 14.67 24.79
N ASP A 433 -4.34 14.88 23.89
CA ASP A 433 -4.31 15.82 22.77
C ASP A 433 -3.32 15.51 21.64
N THR A 434 -2.61 14.37 21.68
CA THR A 434 -1.81 13.90 20.54
C THR A 434 -2.70 13.77 19.30
N ILE A 435 -2.24 14.34 18.18
CA ILE A 435 -2.94 14.25 16.90
C ILE A 435 -2.74 12.86 16.31
N VAL A 436 -3.85 12.22 15.96
CA VAL A 436 -3.89 10.87 15.40
C VAL A 436 -4.68 10.87 14.09
N GLU A 437 -4.42 9.86 13.27
CA GLU A 437 -5.24 9.50 12.12
C GLU A 437 -5.71 8.05 12.27
N MET A 438 -6.78 7.70 11.56
CA MET A 438 -7.30 6.34 11.54
C MET A 438 -6.55 5.51 10.49
N SER A 439 -6.08 4.33 10.88
CA SER A 439 -5.42 3.38 10.00
C SER A 439 -6.15 2.05 10.02
N PHE A 440 -6.40 1.49 8.84
CA PHE A 440 -7.01 0.18 8.70
C PHE A 440 -5.97 -0.88 9.05
N ARG A 441 -6.26 -1.72 10.04
CA ARG A 441 -5.33 -2.69 10.63
C ARG A 441 -5.97 -4.07 10.73
N LYS A 442 -5.12 -5.10 10.68
CA LYS A 442 -5.50 -6.48 10.95
C LYS A 442 -5.73 -6.65 12.45
N ILE A 443 -6.72 -7.46 12.82
CA ILE A 443 -6.95 -7.88 14.20
C ILE A 443 -7.04 -9.39 14.26
N VAL A 444 -6.42 -9.97 15.29
CA VAL A 444 -6.52 -11.39 15.59
C VAL A 444 -7.53 -11.52 16.73
N LEU A 445 -8.67 -12.14 16.45
CA LEU A 445 -9.69 -12.41 17.47
C LEU A 445 -9.34 -13.69 18.23
N VAL A 446 -9.20 -14.80 17.51
CA VAL A 446 -8.68 -16.07 18.03
C VAL A 446 -7.62 -16.66 17.09
N PRO A 447 -6.57 -17.34 17.60
CA PRO A 447 -5.48 -17.85 16.76
C PRO A 447 -5.89 -18.88 15.71
N TRP A 448 -6.94 -19.65 15.98
CA TRP A 448 -7.47 -20.71 15.11
C TRP A 448 -8.56 -20.23 14.15
N ASP A 449 -8.83 -18.92 14.10
CA ASP A 449 -9.80 -18.38 13.15
C ASP A 449 -9.27 -18.51 11.73
N THR A 450 -10.11 -18.96 10.82
CA THR A 450 -9.79 -19.00 9.38
C THR A 450 -10.13 -17.67 8.70
N MET A 451 -10.91 -16.80 9.37
CA MET A 451 -11.27 -15.48 8.86
C MET A 451 -10.40 -14.40 9.51
N ILE A 452 -9.44 -13.89 8.74
CA ILE A 452 -8.69 -12.68 9.07
C ILE A 452 -9.64 -11.50 9.16
N SER A 453 -9.62 -10.85 10.32
CA SER A 453 -10.46 -9.69 10.62
C SER A 453 -9.67 -8.39 10.50
N TYR A 454 -10.38 -7.32 10.16
CA TYR A 454 -9.81 -5.99 9.99
C TYR A 454 -10.67 -4.95 10.72
N THR A 455 -10.03 -3.91 11.24
CA THR A 455 -10.67 -2.82 11.95
C THR A 455 -9.86 -1.54 11.83
N TRP A 456 -10.43 -0.42 12.25
CA TRP A 456 -9.72 0.85 12.33
C TRP A 456 -9.07 1.02 13.69
N LYS A 457 -7.78 1.33 13.68
CA LYS A 457 -7.00 1.71 14.86
C LYS A 457 -6.49 3.13 14.70
N ALA A 458 -6.27 3.81 15.82
CA ALA A 458 -5.66 5.14 15.78
C ALA A 458 -4.13 5.02 15.74
N VAL A 459 -3.49 5.80 14.90
CA VAL A 459 -2.03 5.91 14.84
C VAL A 459 -1.65 7.39 14.99
N PRO A 460 -0.54 7.72 15.66
CA PRO A 460 -0.06 9.11 15.69
C PRO A 460 0.11 9.64 14.27
N LEU A 461 -0.22 10.90 14.03
CA LEU A 461 0.00 11.52 12.73
C LEU A 461 1.50 11.47 12.38
N ARG A 462 1.85 11.23 11.11
CA ARG A 462 3.25 11.36 10.68
C ARG A 462 3.64 12.82 10.72
N ALA A 463 4.81 13.13 11.27
CA ALA A 463 5.39 14.45 11.08
C ALA A 463 5.62 14.64 9.58
N ASN A 464 5.08 15.72 9.01
CA ASN A 464 5.59 16.22 7.74
C ASN A 464 7.00 16.73 8.05
N GLY A 465 8.00 16.06 7.48
CA GLY A 465 9.42 16.35 7.73
C GLY A 465 9.79 17.82 7.51
#